data_AF-A0A0C9ZRB9-F1
#
_entry.id   AF-A0A0C9ZRB9-F1
#
_cell.length_a   1.000
_cell.length_b   1.000
_cell.length_c   1.000
_cell.angle_alpha   90.00
_cell.angle_beta   90.00
_cell.angle_gamma   90.00
#
_symmetry.space_group_name_H-M   'P 1'
#
loop_
_entity.id
_entity.type
_entity.pdbx_description
1 polymer ?
#
loop_
_entity_poly.entity_id
_entity_poly.type
_entity_poly.pdbx_seq_one_letter_code
_entity_poly.pdbx_strand_id
1 'polypeptide(L)'
;NNILGQISRHSIFQNQSNNWQLPVAIQLAILLFQVGHYGNVCAPEDVAQWAGVSIGTVVNCTHHVMAALLDQHDQFIYVPHIHSEEMH
;
A
#
# COMPACT_ATOMS: atom_id res chain seq x y z
N ASN A 1 12.31 13.57 -4.36
CA ASN A 1 10.97 13.00 -4.12
C ASN A 1 11.07 11.50 -3.98
N ASN A 2 10.82 10.96 -2.78
CA ASN A 2 10.62 9.53 -2.59
C ASN A 2 9.12 9.24 -2.43
N ILE A 3 8.72 7.99 -2.64
CA ILE A 3 7.33 7.53 -2.53
C ILE A 3 6.75 7.84 -1.14
N LEU A 4 7.53 7.60 -0.07
CA LEU A 4 7.12 7.84 1.30
C LEU A 4 6.73 9.31 1.54
N GLY A 5 7.54 10.26 1.09
CA GLY A 5 7.25 11.69 1.25
C GLY A 5 6.02 12.15 0.47
N GLN A 6 5.71 11.49 -0.65
CA GLN A 6 4.53 11.80 -1.48
C GLN A 6 3.25 11.29 -0.82
N ILE A 7 3.21 10.01 -0.43
CA ILE A 7 2.00 9.42 0.18
C ILE A 7 1.77 9.91 1.61
N SER A 8 2.81 10.33 2.35
CA SER A 8 2.66 10.80 3.75
C SER A 8 1.79 12.05 3.88
N ARG A 9 1.55 12.79 2.80
CA ARG A 9 0.69 13.96 2.78
C ARG A 9 -0.78 13.63 2.48
N HIS A 10 -1.08 12.37 2.17
CA HIS A 10 -2.42 11.93 1.80
C HIS A 10 -3.34 11.89 3.04
N SER A 11 -4.59 12.36 2.87
CA SER A 11 -5.56 12.50 3.97
C SER A 11 -5.96 11.17 4.61
N ILE A 12 -5.81 10.03 3.90
CA ILE A 12 -6.08 8.69 4.44
C ILE A 12 -5.25 8.35 5.68
N PHE A 13 -4.07 8.96 5.83
CA PHE A 13 -3.20 8.81 7.00
C PHE A 13 -3.48 9.85 8.09
N GLN A 14 -4.46 10.73 7.88
CA GLN A 14 -4.89 11.75 8.82
C GLN A 14 -6.27 11.35 9.37
N ASN A 15 -6.28 10.43 10.33
CA ASN A 15 -7.51 10.16 11.06
C ASN A 15 -7.73 11.25 12.12
N GLN A 16 -8.87 11.95 12.08
CA GLN A 16 -9.27 12.93 13.11
C GLN A 16 -9.68 12.29 14.44
N SER A 17 -9.57 10.96 14.57
CA SER A 17 -9.86 10.25 15.81
C SER A 17 -8.65 10.18 16.74
N ASN A 18 -8.91 10.10 18.04
CA ASN A 18 -7.90 9.88 19.09
C ASN A 18 -7.21 8.50 19.04
N ASN A 19 -7.49 7.66 18.04
CA ASN A 19 -6.87 6.35 17.94
C ASN A 19 -5.50 6.46 17.27
N TRP A 20 -4.50 5.82 17.87
CA TRP A 20 -3.16 5.75 17.29
C TRP A 20 -3.19 4.96 15.97
N GLN A 21 -3.08 5.66 14.84
CA GLN A 21 -2.69 5.05 13.56
C GLN A 21 -1.19 4.79 13.55
N LEU A 22 -0.79 3.68 12.93
CA LEU A 22 0.62 3.39 12.68
C LEU A 22 1.25 4.47 11.77
N PRO A 23 2.53 4.82 11.97
CA PRO A 23 3.23 5.74 11.08
C PRO A 23 3.19 5.26 9.63
N VAL A 24 3.08 6.19 8.67
CA VAL A 24 2.99 5.89 7.23
C VAL A 24 4.13 5.00 6.75
N ALA A 25 5.34 5.21 7.26
CA ALA A 25 6.50 4.38 6.96
C ALA A 25 6.32 2.90 7.37
N ILE A 26 5.64 2.65 8.50
CA ILE A 26 5.36 1.29 8.97
C ILE A 26 4.27 0.65 8.12
N GLN A 27 3.21 1.39 7.78
CA GLN A 27 2.16 0.89 6.89
C GLN A 27 2.75 0.52 5.51
N LEU A 28 3.65 1.35 4.98
CA LEU A 28 4.36 1.09 3.73
C LEU A 28 5.29 -0.13 3.84
N ALA A 29 6.03 -0.30 4.95
CA ALA A 29 6.88 -1.46 5.17
C ALA A 29 6.07 -2.78 5.21
N ILE A 30 4.90 -2.76 5.86
CA ILE A 30 3.97 -3.90 5.90
C ILE A 30 3.52 -4.28 4.49
N LEU A 31 3.09 -3.30 3.67
CA LEU A 31 2.71 -3.56 2.28
C LEU A 31 3.89 -4.16 1.49
N LEU A 32 5.07 -3.54 1.58
CA LEU A 32 6.26 -3.98 0.83
C LEU A 32 6.70 -5.39 1.23
N PHE A 33 6.61 -5.72 2.51
CA PHE A 33 6.88 -7.07 3.00
C PHE A 33 5.87 -8.08 2.42
N GLN A 34 4.58 -7.76 2.45
CA GLN A 34 3.51 -8.59 1.90
C GLN A 34 3.70 -8.85 0.39
N VAL A 35 3.90 -7.80 -0.41
CA VAL A 35 3.98 -7.92 -1.88
C VAL A 35 5.33 -8.40 -2.38
N GLY A 36 6.41 -8.11 -1.65
CA GLY A 36 7.78 -8.44 -2.04
C GLY A 36 8.19 -9.88 -1.72
N HIS A 37 7.62 -10.49 -0.67
CA HIS A 37 8.05 -11.80 -0.21
C HIS A 37 7.21 -12.96 -0.76
N TYR A 38 5.89 -12.79 -0.87
CA TYR A 38 4.98 -13.91 -1.12
C TYR A 38 4.13 -13.78 -2.40
N GLY A 39 4.11 -12.61 -3.05
CA GLY A 39 3.17 -12.35 -4.14
C GLY A 39 1.72 -12.57 -3.69
N ASN A 40 0.83 -12.98 -4.62
CA ASN A 40 -0.60 -13.19 -4.35
C ASN A 40 -0.92 -14.29 -3.29
N VAL A 41 0.07 -15.05 -2.83
CA VAL A 41 -0.11 -16.17 -1.89
C VAL A 41 0.27 -15.76 -0.45
N CYS A 42 0.53 -14.48 -0.20
CA CYS A 42 0.89 -14.02 1.14
C CYS A 42 -0.27 -14.20 2.12
N ALA A 43 -0.10 -15.07 3.11
CA ALA A 43 -1.02 -15.19 4.23
C ALA A 43 -0.89 -13.94 5.11
N PRO A 44 -1.98 -13.20 5.37
CA PRO A 44 -1.93 -12.01 6.23
C PRO A 44 -1.54 -12.36 7.69
N GLU A 45 -1.69 -13.61 8.10
CA GLU A 45 -1.22 -14.15 9.37
C GLU A 45 0.30 -14.04 9.51
N ASP A 46 1.06 -14.42 8.48
CA ASP A 46 2.52 -14.38 8.48
C ASP A 46 3.04 -12.94 8.55
N VAL A 47 2.38 -12.02 7.84
CA VAL A 47 2.70 -10.59 7.86
C VAL A 47 2.38 -9.99 9.23
N ALA A 48 1.25 -10.38 9.84
CA ALA A 48 0.84 -9.93 11.16
C ALA A 48 1.86 -10.39 12.23
N GLN A 49 2.32 -11.63 12.14
CA GLN A 49 3.35 -12.18 13.01
C GLN A 49 4.69 -11.45 12.84
N TRP A 50 5.12 -11.18 11.60
CA TRP A 50 6.34 -10.43 11.32
C TRP A 50 6.29 -9.00 11.86
N ALA A 51 5.17 -8.31 11.66
CA ALA A 51 4.99 -6.92 12.07
C ALA A 51 4.62 -6.73 13.55
N GLY A 52 4.25 -7.81 14.26
CA GLY A 52 3.79 -7.74 15.65
C GLY A 52 2.47 -7.00 15.81
N VAL A 53 1.57 -7.08 14.82
CA VAL A 53 0.26 -6.40 14.80
C VAL A 53 -0.87 -7.38 14.58
N SER A 54 -2.12 -6.94 14.72
CA SER A 54 -3.28 -7.79 14.37
C SER A 54 -3.44 -7.92 12.85
N ILE A 55 -4.05 -9.02 12.40
CA ILE A 55 -4.40 -9.23 10.98
C ILE A 55 -5.23 -8.06 10.43
N GLY A 56 -6.19 -7.55 11.19
CA GLY A 56 -6.98 -6.38 10.80
C GLY A 56 -6.13 -5.12 10.63
N THR A 57 -5.04 -4.98 11.40
CA THR A 57 -4.09 -3.88 11.23
C THR A 57 -3.31 -4.03 9.93
N VAL A 58 -2.88 -5.26 9.56
CA VAL A 58 -2.23 -5.53 8.27
C VAL A 58 -3.16 -5.11 7.12
N VAL A 59 -4.40 -5.59 7.13
CA VAL A 59 -5.40 -5.27 6.10
C VAL A 59 -5.62 -3.76 5.97
N ASN A 60 -5.76 -3.06 7.10
CA ASN A 60 -5.93 -1.60 7.09
C ASN A 60 -4.70 -0.87 6.54
N CYS A 61 -3.48 -1.30 6.90
CA CYS A 61 -2.25 -0.73 6.36
C CYS A 61 -2.19 -0.90 4.84
N THR A 62 -2.50 -2.09 4.34
CA THR A 62 -2.54 -2.39 2.90
C THR A 62 -3.57 -1.51 2.19
N HIS A 63 -4.78 -1.38 2.73
CA HIS A 63 -5.82 -0.50 2.16
C HIS A 63 -5.41 0.97 2.13
N HIS A 64 -4.85 1.52 3.21
CA HIS A 64 -4.43 2.92 3.24
C HIS A 64 -3.33 3.22 2.23
N VAL A 65 -2.31 2.37 2.15
CA VAL A 65 -1.20 2.57 1.21
C VAL A 65 -1.68 2.40 -0.22
N MET A 66 -2.48 1.37 -0.53
CA MET A 66 -3.04 1.20 -1.87
C MET A 66 -3.95 2.36 -2.29
N ALA A 67 -4.79 2.86 -1.38
CA ALA A 67 -5.63 4.03 -1.65
C ALA A 67 -4.78 5.27 -1.99
N ALA A 68 -3.73 5.56 -1.21
CA ALA A 68 -2.84 6.69 -1.46
C ALA A 68 -2.04 6.55 -2.78
N LEU A 69 -1.66 5.33 -3.16
CA LEU A 69 -0.98 5.07 -4.43
C LEU A 69 -1.92 5.22 -5.64
N LEU A 70 -3.16 4.74 -5.52
CA LEU A 70 -4.18 4.86 -6.56
C LEU A 70 -4.67 6.30 -6.76
N ASP A 71 -4.72 7.11 -5.70
CA ASP A 71 -5.05 8.54 -5.82
C ASP A 71 -3.96 9.31 -6.60
N GLN A 72 -2.72 8.79 -6.58
CA GLN A 72 -1.59 9.33 -7.33
C GLN A 72 -1.22 8.44 -8.53
N HIS A 73 -2.19 7.72 -9.11
CA HIS A 73 -1.98 6.72 -10.17
C HIS A 73 -1.16 7.25 -11.35
N ASP A 74 -1.40 8.48 -11.80
CA ASP A 74 -0.64 9.09 -12.91
C ASP A 74 0.85 9.30 -12.61
N GLN A 75 1.24 9.32 -11.34
CA GLN A 75 2.64 9.45 -10.91
C GLN A 75 3.33 8.10 -10.68
N PHE A 76 2.57 7.03 -10.38
CA PHE A 76 3.15 5.76 -9.91
C PHE A 76 2.75 4.52 -10.70
N ILE A 77 1.61 4.55 -11.39
CA ILE A 77 1.05 3.41 -12.10
C ILE A 77 0.93 3.80 -13.57
N TYR A 78 1.98 3.46 -14.32
CA TYR A 78 1.96 3.53 -15.77
C TYR A 78 1.46 2.20 -16.32
N VAL A 79 0.22 2.19 -16.82
CA VAL A 79 -0.26 1.08 -17.65
C VAL A 79 0.22 1.36 -19.07
N PRO A 80 1.16 0.58 -19.63
CA PRO A 80 1.54 0.76 -21.02
C PRO A 80 0.28 0.60 -21.87
N HIS A 81 -0.05 1.62 -22.66
CA HIS A 81 -1.13 1.53 -23.63
C HIS A 81 -0.79 0.34 -24.53
N ILE A 82 -1.59 -0.72 -24.46
CA ILE A 82 -1.47 -1.83 -25.39
C ILE A 82 -1.77 -1.20 -26.75
N HIS A 83 -0.74 -0.96 -27.56
CA HIS A 83 -0.97 -0.69 -28.97
C HIS A 83 -1.66 -1.94 -29.48
N SER A 84 -2.97 -1.84 -29.65
CA SER A 84 -3.74 -2.76 -30.47
C SER A 84 -3.24 -2.56 -31.88
N GLU A 85 -2.06 -3.10 -32.20
CA GLU A 85 -1.71 -3.36 -33.58
C GLU A 85 -2.76 -4.32 -34.09
N GLU A 86 -3.59 -3.79 -34.98
CA GLU A 86 -4.60 -4.48 -35.73
C GLU A 86 -4.05 -5.83 -36.21
N MET A 87 -4.53 -6.92 -35.61
CA MET A 87 -4.46 -8.23 -36.23
C MET A 87 -5.43 -8.20 -37.41
N HIS A 88 -4.95 -7.66 -38.54
CA HIS A 88 -5.51 -7.87 -39.86
C HIS A 88 -5.17 -9.28 -40.35
#